data_AF-A0AAP0LE15-F1
#
_entry.id   AF-A0AAP0LE15-F1
#
_cell.length_a   1.000
_cell.length_b   1.000
_cell.length_c   1.000
_cell.angle_alpha   90.00
_cell.angle_beta   90.00
_cell.angle_gamma   90.00
#
_symmetry.space_group_name_H-M   'P 1'
#
loop_
_entity.id
_entity.type
_entity.pdbx_description
1 polymer ?
#
loop_
_entity_poly.entity_id
_entity_poly.type
_entity_poly.pdbx_seq_one_letter_code
_entity_poly.pdbx_strand_id
1 'polypeptide(L)'
;MFITSKSRHDLPSSSTRIQYFQSCLKRTVQRLRCLANYEALRFSNPISSLGDRLVSKMKERSASSNGKYVAVHLRFEEDMVAFSCCVYDGGKQEKDDMDAASERGWKGKFTRPGHKIQPGFLRTNGKCPLTPLEVGLMLRGMGFDNTTSIYLASRKIYNFEKSMIPLLEMFPLLQTKETLATADELAPFKHLQVFFTTIIFCC
;
A
#
# COMPACT_ATOMS: atom_id res chain seq x y z
N MET A 1 9.35 -0.43 -6.25
CA MET A 1 9.33 -1.22 -7.50
C MET A 1 8.15 -2.19 -7.43
N PHE A 2 7.03 -1.91 -8.10
CA PHE A 2 5.94 -2.87 -8.22
C PHE A 2 6.10 -3.63 -9.54
N ILE A 3 6.65 -4.85 -9.48
CA ILE A 3 6.62 -5.79 -10.62
C ILE A 3 5.45 -6.73 -10.36
N THR A 4 4.39 -6.62 -11.15
CA THR A 4 3.41 -7.71 -11.27
C THR A 4 3.56 -8.34 -12.65
N SER A 5 4.34 -9.41 -12.73
CA SER A 5 4.36 -10.31 -13.88
C SER A 5 3.21 -11.31 -13.72
N LYS A 6 2.05 -11.03 -14.33
CA LYS A 6 1.02 -12.06 -14.47
C LYS A 6 1.41 -12.97 -15.64
N SER A 7 2.15 -14.03 -15.35
CA SER A 7 2.38 -15.12 -16.28
C SER A 7 1.06 -15.82 -16.58
N ARG A 8 0.75 -15.93 -17.86
CA ARG A 8 -0.37 -16.71 -18.42
C ARG A 8 0.02 -18.18 -18.28
N HIS A 9 -0.79 -19.02 -17.63
CA HIS A 9 -1.17 -20.34 -18.14
C HIS A 9 -2.24 -20.98 -17.23
N ASP A 10 -3.27 -21.50 -17.92
CA ASP A 10 -4.23 -22.54 -17.57
C ASP A 10 -5.29 -22.30 -16.48
N LEU A 11 -6.51 -22.00 -16.93
CA LEU A 11 -7.76 -22.44 -16.28
C LEU A 11 -8.80 -22.79 -17.36
N PRO A 12 -9.47 -23.95 -17.25
CA PRO A 12 -10.41 -24.44 -18.26
C PRO A 12 -11.79 -23.79 -18.13
N SER A 13 -12.47 -23.81 -19.28
CA SER A 13 -13.86 -23.48 -19.53
C SER A 13 -14.85 -23.99 -18.47
N SER A 14 -15.68 -23.10 -17.91
CA SER A 14 -17.12 -23.08 -18.20
C SER A 14 -17.92 -22.12 -17.31
N SER A 15 -18.84 -21.42 -17.98
CA SER A 15 -20.11 -20.87 -17.49
C SER A 15 -20.10 -19.83 -16.35
N THR A 16 -20.10 -18.54 -16.71
CA THR A 16 -21.21 -17.58 -16.49
C THR A 16 -20.74 -16.21 -17.01
N ARG A 17 -21.35 -15.76 -18.10
CA ARG A 17 -20.89 -14.65 -18.93
C ARG A 17 -21.28 -13.29 -18.32
N ILE A 18 -20.55 -12.83 -17.30
CA ILE A 18 -20.23 -11.41 -17.21
C ILE A 18 -19.00 -11.24 -18.07
N GLN A 19 -19.23 -11.09 -19.37
CA GLN A 19 -18.20 -10.65 -20.28
C GLN A 19 -17.90 -9.22 -19.85
N TYR A 20 -16.86 -9.04 -19.03
CA TYR A 20 -16.14 -7.78 -18.98
C TYR A 20 -16.03 -7.35 -20.44
N PHE A 21 -16.52 -6.15 -20.73
CA PHE A 21 -16.36 -5.51 -22.01
C PHE A 21 -14.85 -5.32 -22.18
N GLN A 22 -14.18 -6.39 -22.59
CA GLN A 22 -12.79 -6.44 -22.93
C GLN A 22 -12.75 -5.66 -24.23
N SER A 23 -12.63 -4.35 -24.06
CA SER A 23 -12.60 -3.35 -25.10
C SER A 23 -11.94 -3.94 -26.34
N CYS A 24 -12.67 -3.99 -27.45
CA CYS A 24 -12.26 -4.55 -28.75
C CYS A 24 -11.11 -3.77 -29.42
N LEU A 25 -10.34 -3.02 -28.63
CA LEU A 25 -9.20 -2.24 -29.07
C LEU A 25 -7.96 -3.13 -29.14
N LYS A 26 -7.21 -2.98 -30.24
CA LYS A 26 -5.87 -3.56 -30.38
C LYS A 26 -4.98 -3.17 -29.19
N ARG A 27 -4.08 -4.06 -28.78
CA ARG A 27 -3.16 -3.87 -27.64
C ARG A 27 -2.41 -2.51 -27.66
N THR A 28 -2.02 -2.05 -28.84
CA THR A 28 -1.36 -0.74 -29.02
C THR A 28 -2.27 0.43 -28.66
N VAL A 29 -3.54 0.37 -29.07
CA VAL A 29 -4.53 1.42 -28.76
C VAL A 29 -4.87 1.40 -27.27
N GLN A 30 -4.92 0.22 -26.64
CA GLN A 30 -5.05 0.12 -25.18
C GLN A 30 -3.86 0.71 -24.43
N ARG A 31 -2.63 0.43 -24.87
CA ARG A 31 -1.43 1.05 -24.29
C ARG A 31 -1.47 2.57 -24.42
N LEU A 32 -1.82 3.08 -25.59
CA LEU A 32 -1.95 4.51 -25.83
C LEU A 32 -3.03 5.12 -24.92
N ARG A 33 -4.18 4.47 -24.79
CA ARG A 33 -5.25 4.92 -23.89
C ARG A 33 -4.80 4.96 -22.43
N CYS A 34 -4.10 3.93 -21.95
CA CYS A 34 -3.54 3.90 -20.61
C CYS A 34 -2.53 5.03 -20.39
N LEU A 35 -1.62 5.25 -21.34
CA LEU A 35 -0.63 6.32 -21.26
C LEU A 35 -1.29 7.70 -21.27
N ALA A 36 -2.23 7.95 -22.19
CA ALA A 36 -2.96 9.21 -22.27
C ALA A 36 -3.76 9.49 -20.99
N ASN A 37 -4.44 8.47 -20.44
CA ASN A 37 -5.13 8.59 -19.16
C ASN A 37 -4.16 8.86 -18.00
N TYR A 38 -2.99 8.20 -17.98
CA TYR A 38 -1.97 8.43 -16.96
C TYR A 38 -1.42 9.86 -17.02
N GLU A 39 -1.10 10.35 -18.22
CA GLU A 39 -0.60 11.72 -18.41
C GLU A 39 -1.64 12.79 -18.06
N ALA A 40 -2.91 12.49 -18.30
CA ALA A 40 -4.03 13.36 -17.93
C ALA A 40 -4.30 13.38 -16.42
N LEU A 41 -3.87 12.37 -15.66
CA LEU A 41 -3.98 12.33 -14.21
C LEU A 41 -2.92 13.23 -13.56
N ARG A 42 -3.22 14.53 -13.50
CA ARG A 42 -2.41 15.53 -12.79
C ARG A 42 -3.05 15.87 -11.46
N PHE A 43 -2.22 16.04 -10.42
CA PHE A 43 -2.69 16.52 -9.13
C PHE A 43 -3.18 17.96 -9.24
N SER A 44 -4.18 18.32 -8.43
CA SER A 44 -4.58 19.71 -8.30
C SER A 44 -3.45 20.53 -7.65
N ASN A 45 -3.38 21.83 -7.97
CA ASN A 45 -2.34 22.73 -7.46
C ASN A 45 -2.17 22.66 -5.93
N PRO A 46 -3.25 22.61 -5.10
CA PRO A 46 -3.10 22.49 -3.65
C PRO A 46 -2.39 21.20 -3.22
N ILE A 47 -2.68 20.07 -3.89
CA ILE A 47 -2.08 18.77 -3.58
C ILE A 47 -0.60 18.75 -3.97
N SER A 48 -0.28 19.25 -5.18
CA SER A 48 1.11 19.34 -5.65
C SER A 48 1.95 20.21 -4.72
N SER A 49 1.45 21.40 -4.37
CA SER A 49 2.16 22.33 -3.48
C SER A 49 2.42 21.75 -2.09
N LEU A 50 1.46 21.00 -1.53
CA LEU A 50 1.68 20.30 -0.27
C LEU A 50 2.71 19.16 -0.42
N GLY A 51 2.66 18.42 -1.53
CA GLY A 51 3.67 17.40 -1.85
C GLY A 51 5.08 17.97 -1.92
N ASP A 52 5.27 19.08 -2.63
CA ASP A 52 6.57 19.74 -2.78
C ASP A 52 7.13 20.21 -1.43
N ARG A 53 6.25 20.70 -0.54
CA ARG A 53 6.62 21.09 0.83
C ARG A 53 7.03 19.88 1.67
N LEU A 54 6.28 18.78 1.61
CA LEU A 54 6.62 17.55 2.32
C LEU A 54 7.96 16.99 1.85
N VAL A 55 8.22 17.00 0.54
CA VAL A 55 9.51 16.57 -0.05
C VAL A 55 10.64 17.48 0.41
N SER A 56 10.43 18.79 0.42
CA SER A 56 11.43 19.77 0.90
C SER A 56 11.79 19.52 2.36
N LYS A 57 10.78 19.37 3.24
CA LYS A 57 10.97 19.04 4.65
C LYS A 57 11.68 17.69 4.83
N MET A 58 11.36 16.67 4.03
CA MET A 58 12.08 15.39 4.07
C MET A 58 13.56 15.54 3.69
N LYS A 59 13.88 16.33 2.66
CA LYS A 59 15.26 16.59 2.26
C LYS A 59 16.03 17.31 3.37
N GLU A 60 15.41 18.28 4.03
CA GLU A 60 15.99 18.98 5.19
C GLU A 60 16.25 18.00 6.36
N ARG A 61 15.29 17.14 6.69
CA ARG A 61 15.45 16.09 7.72
C ARG A 61 16.51 15.04 7.36
N SER A 62 16.85 14.95 6.08
CA SER A 62 17.84 14.01 5.54
C SER A 62 19.12 14.72 5.11
N ALA A 63 19.46 15.86 5.74
CA ALA A 63 20.67 16.61 5.41
C ALA A 63 21.95 15.78 5.58
N SER A 64 21.98 14.86 6.56
CA SER A 64 23.10 13.93 6.79
C SER A 64 23.39 13.01 5.60
N SER A 65 22.39 12.74 4.77
CA SER A 65 22.48 11.90 3.57
C SER A 65 22.37 12.71 2.27
N ASN A 66 22.72 14.00 2.30
CA ASN A 66 22.60 14.92 1.17
C ASN A 66 21.17 14.98 0.59
N GLY A 67 20.16 14.94 1.47
CA GLY A 67 18.75 14.95 1.10
C GLY A 67 18.21 13.65 0.53
N LYS A 68 18.98 12.54 0.58
CA LYS A 68 18.54 11.22 0.10
C LYS A 68 17.75 10.50 1.17
N TYR A 69 16.60 9.96 0.82
CA TYR A 69 15.75 9.17 1.70
C TYR A 69 15.04 8.07 0.92
N VAL A 70 14.51 7.08 1.64
CA VAL A 70 13.72 5.99 1.05
C VAL A 70 12.24 6.25 1.31
N ALA A 71 11.41 6.23 0.28
CA ALA A 71 9.97 6.26 0.44
C ALA A 71 9.41 4.83 0.45
N VAL A 72 8.59 4.50 1.45
CA VAL A 72 7.94 3.19 1.60
C VAL A 72 6.43 3.36 1.65
N HIS A 73 5.69 2.68 0.78
CA HIS A 73 4.24 2.62 0.82
C HIS A 73 3.84 1.32 1.52
N LEU A 74 3.40 1.45 2.76
CA LEU A 74 2.96 0.32 3.56
C LEU A 74 1.44 0.23 3.49
N ARG A 75 0.95 -0.87 2.94
CA ARG A 75 -0.49 -1.13 2.76
C ARG A 75 -0.99 -2.18 3.75
N PHE A 76 -0.70 -1.94 5.03
CA PHE A 76 -1.02 -2.83 6.17
C PHE A 76 -2.20 -2.27 6.99
N GLU A 77 -3.29 -1.92 6.32
CA GLU A 77 -4.50 -1.41 6.94
C GLU A 77 -5.55 -2.51 7.17
N GLU A 78 -6.47 -2.30 8.11
CA GLU A 78 -7.50 -3.28 8.51
C GLU A 78 -8.29 -3.83 7.30
N ASP A 79 -8.67 -2.97 6.35
CA ASP A 79 -9.39 -3.38 5.14
C ASP A 79 -8.55 -4.31 4.25
N MET A 80 -7.26 -4.04 4.14
CA MET A 80 -6.33 -4.81 3.32
C MET A 80 -5.94 -6.13 3.96
N VAL A 81 -5.70 -6.13 5.27
CA VAL A 81 -5.43 -7.32 6.06
C VAL A 81 -6.64 -8.26 5.99
N ALA A 82 -7.85 -7.76 6.26
CA ALA A 82 -9.09 -8.53 6.16
C ALA A 82 -9.30 -9.10 4.74
N PHE A 83 -9.17 -8.26 3.70
CA PHE A 83 -9.36 -8.67 2.31
C PHE A 83 -8.37 -9.76 1.86
N SER A 84 -7.16 -9.75 2.40
CA SER A 84 -6.11 -10.70 1.99
C SER A 84 -6.39 -12.13 2.46
N CYS A 85 -7.23 -12.31 3.48
CA CYS A 85 -7.48 -13.59 4.16
C CYS A 85 -6.18 -14.34 4.56
N CYS A 86 -5.10 -13.59 4.78
CA CYS A 86 -3.82 -14.10 5.24
C CYS A 86 -3.82 -14.22 6.77
N VAL A 87 -2.95 -15.09 7.30
CA VAL A 87 -2.75 -15.25 8.74
C VAL A 87 -1.50 -14.50 9.13
N TYR A 88 -1.56 -13.67 10.18
CA TYR A 88 -0.43 -13.00 10.79
C TYR A 88 -0.27 -13.41 12.27
N ASP A 89 0.56 -12.70 13.03
CA ASP A 89 0.98 -13.09 14.38
C ASP A 89 -0.03 -12.71 15.49
N GLY A 90 -1.28 -12.39 15.12
CA GLY A 90 -2.35 -12.05 16.06
C GLY A 90 -3.18 -13.24 16.56
N GLY A 91 -2.93 -14.45 16.04
CA GLY A 91 -3.57 -15.68 16.51
C GLY A 91 -5.08 -15.74 16.25
N LYS A 92 -5.84 -16.39 17.15
CA LYS A 92 -7.28 -16.60 16.98
C LYS A 92 -8.07 -15.29 17.02
N GLN A 93 -7.69 -14.36 17.90
CA GLN A 93 -8.37 -13.07 18.03
C GLN A 93 -8.31 -12.27 16.73
N GLU A 94 -7.12 -12.16 16.12
CA GLU A 94 -6.97 -11.49 14.83
C GLU A 94 -7.82 -12.15 13.75
N LYS A 95 -7.84 -13.49 13.70
CA LYS A 95 -8.67 -14.20 12.73
C LYS A 95 -10.15 -13.85 12.88
N ASP A 96 -10.67 -13.89 14.11
CA ASP A 96 -12.07 -13.59 14.39
C ASP A 96 -12.40 -12.12 14.04
N ASP A 97 -11.49 -11.19 14.36
CA ASP A 97 -11.62 -9.76 14.01
C ASP A 97 -11.60 -9.54 12.48
N MET A 98 -10.72 -10.24 11.76
CA MET A 98 -10.59 -10.14 10.31
C MET A 98 -11.75 -10.79 9.58
N ASP A 99 -12.31 -11.87 10.11
CA ASP A 99 -13.53 -12.49 9.59
C ASP A 99 -14.72 -11.52 9.74
N ALA A 100 -14.86 -10.87 10.90
CA ALA A 100 -15.88 -9.84 11.13
C ALA A 100 -15.68 -8.61 10.24
N ALA A 101 -14.44 -8.13 10.06
CA ALA A 101 -14.12 -7.02 9.16
C ALA A 101 -14.41 -7.37 7.69
N SER A 102 -14.08 -8.59 7.28
CA SER A 102 -14.34 -9.10 5.93
C SER A 102 -15.84 -9.16 5.63
N GLU A 103 -16.64 -9.59 6.60
CA GLU A 103 -18.09 -9.64 6.44
C GLU A 103 -18.70 -8.23 6.32
N ARG A 104 -18.26 -7.28 7.17
CA ARG A 104 -18.67 -5.87 7.09
C ARG A 104 -18.34 -5.24 5.73
N GLY A 105 -17.15 -5.50 5.20
CA GLY A 105 -16.66 -4.85 3.97
C GLY A 105 -17.13 -5.49 2.67
N TRP A 106 -17.25 -6.83 2.63
CA TRP A 106 -17.46 -7.58 1.39
C TRP A 106 -18.66 -8.52 1.40
N LYS A 107 -19.50 -8.49 2.46
CA LYS A 107 -20.83 -9.13 2.55
C LYS A 107 -20.87 -10.55 1.98
N GLY A 108 -20.19 -11.47 2.66
CA GLY A 108 -20.16 -12.88 2.30
C GLY A 108 -19.37 -13.23 1.04
N LYS A 109 -18.58 -12.32 0.44
CA LYS A 109 -17.72 -12.62 -0.72
C LYS A 109 -16.79 -13.82 -0.45
N PHE A 110 -16.25 -13.90 0.76
CA PHE A 110 -15.24 -14.89 1.13
C PHE A 110 -15.82 -16.17 1.73
N THR A 111 -17.10 -16.13 2.17
CA THR A 111 -17.83 -17.25 2.79
C THR A 111 -18.76 -17.97 1.81
N ARG A 112 -18.71 -17.64 0.50
CA ARG A 112 -19.55 -18.29 -0.52
C ARG A 112 -19.25 -19.79 -0.61
N PRO A 113 -20.28 -20.63 -0.79
CA PRO A 113 -20.10 -22.05 -1.04
C PRO A 113 -19.13 -22.28 -2.21
N GLY A 114 -18.13 -23.15 -2.01
CA GLY A 114 -17.10 -23.46 -3.01
C GLY A 114 -15.86 -22.56 -2.98
N HIS A 115 -15.86 -21.46 -2.23
CA HIS A 115 -14.68 -20.62 -2.05
C HIS A 115 -13.79 -21.17 -0.93
N LYS A 116 -12.65 -21.77 -1.29
CA LYS A 116 -11.66 -22.29 -0.33
C LYS A 116 -10.51 -21.28 -0.16
N ILE A 117 -10.38 -20.73 1.04
CA ILE A 117 -9.28 -19.84 1.40
C ILE A 117 -8.07 -20.68 1.79
N GLN A 118 -6.93 -20.46 1.13
CA GLN A 118 -5.65 -21.09 1.45
C GLN A 118 -4.61 -20.02 1.80
N PRO A 119 -4.49 -19.61 3.07
CA PRO A 119 -3.64 -18.49 3.48
C PRO A 119 -2.17 -18.64 3.07
N GLY A 120 -1.60 -19.85 3.21
CA GLY A 120 -0.22 -20.13 2.82
C GLY A 120 0.03 -19.88 1.32
N PHE A 121 -0.89 -20.33 0.46
CA PHE A 121 -0.78 -20.11 -0.98
C PHE A 121 -0.92 -18.62 -1.36
N LEU A 122 -1.73 -17.86 -0.63
CA LEU A 122 -1.85 -16.40 -0.84
C LEU A 122 -0.54 -15.69 -0.49
N ARG A 123 0.13 -16.09 0.60
CA ARG A 123 1.43 -15.53 1.01
C ARG A 123 2.51 -15.81 -0.01
N THR A 124 2.69 -17.07 -0.43
CA THR A 124 3.72 -17.45 -1.40
C THR A 124 3.54 -16.78 -2.76
N ASN A 125 2.30 -16.47 -3.16
CA ASN A 125 2.02 -15.74 -4.40
C ASN A 125 2.09 -14.21 -4.27
N GLY A 126 2.56 -13.67 -3.14
CA GLY A 126 2.70 -12.22 -2.94
C GLY A 126 1.35 -11.48 -2.85
N LYS A 127 0.28 -12.16 -2.44
CA LYS A 127 -1.06 -11.55 -2.28
C LYS A 127 -1.33 -11.01 -0.88
N CYS A 128 -0.49 -11.34 0.10
CA CYS A 128 -0.59 -10.80 1.45
C CYS A 128 0.17 -9.46 1.54
N PRO A 129 -0.44 -8.43 2.16
CA PRO A 129 0.30 -7.28 2.65
C PRO A 129 1.49 -7.70 3.53
N LEU A 130 2.62 -7.03 3.37
CA LEU A 130 3.78 -7.18 4.25
C LEU A 130 3.52 -6.47 5.58
N THR A 131 3.91 -7.12 6.67
CA THR A 131 3.95 -6.51 8.01
C THR A 131 5.06 -5.47 8.12
N PRO A 132 4.98 -4.50 9.06
CA PRO A 132 6.08 -3.55 9.27
C PRO A 132 7.42 -4.24 9.59
N LEU A 133 7.39 -5.38 10.30
CA LEU A 133 8.58 -6.18 10.57
C LEU A 133 9.21 -6.73 9.29
N GLU A 134 8.41 -7.37 8.43
CA GLU A 134 8.90 -7.91 7.14
C GLU A 134 9.47 -6.80 6.25
N VAL A 135 8.84 -5.63 6.22
CA VAL A 135 9.35 -4.46 5.49
C VAL A 135 10.68 -3.99 6.08
N GLY A 136 10.81 -3.92 7.39
CA GLY A 136 12.06 -3.51 8.03
C GLY A 136 13.21 -4.49 7.75
N LEU A 137 12.94 -5.80 7.86
CA LEU A 137 13.92 -6.84 7.51
C LEU A 137 14.33 -6.78 6.04
N MET A 138 13.37 -6.55 5.14
CA MET A 138 13.66 -6.37 3.71
C MET A 138 14.57 -5.17 3.46
N LEU A 139 14.31 -4.03 4.11
CA LEU A 139 15.13 -2.82 3.98
C LEU A 139 16.55 -3.04 4.53
N ARG A 140 16.69 -3.72 5.68
CA ARG A 140 18.00 -4.13 6.21
C ARG A 140 18.74 -5.05 5.23
N GLY A 141 18.05 -6.01 4.63
CA GLY A 141 18.60 -6.90 3.61
C GLY A 141 19.06 -6.17 2.33
N MET A 142 18.49 -4.99 2.03
CA MET A 142 18.93 -4.12 0.93
C MET A 142 20.13 -3.23 1.30
N GLY A 143 20.62 -3.28 2.54
CA GLY A 143 21.76 -2.50 3.01
C GLY A 143 21.40 -1.15 3.64
N PHE A 144 20.12 -0.87 3.90
CA PHE A 144 19.73 0.29 4.69
C PHE A 144 19.96 0.02 6.19
N ASP A 145 20.28 1.07 6.93
CA ASP A 145 20.56 0.98 8.37
C ASP A 145 19.78 2.03 9.17
N ASN A 146 20.05 2.13 10.47
CA ASN A 146 19.38 3.07 11.36
C ASN A 146 19.72 4.56 11.09
N THR A 147 20.69 4.85 10.21
CA THR A 147 21.03 6.20 9.76
C THR A 147 20.26 6.62 8.51
N THR A 148 19.51 5.70 7.90
CA THR A 148 18.71 5.96 6.71
C THR A 148 17.43 6.69 7.07
N SER A 149 17.22 7.88 6.50
CA SER A 149 15.94 8.57 6.58
C SER A 149 14.89 7.87 5.72
N ILE A 150 13.73 7.58 6.30
CA ILE A 150 12.63 6.88 5.62
C ILE A 150 11.37 7.73 5.68
N TYR A 151 10.68 7.89 4.56
CA TYR A 151 9.31 8.38 4.52
C TYR A 151 8.35 7.20 4.43
N LEU A 152 7.47 7.03 5.42
CA LEU A 152 6.44 6.01 5.43
C LEU A 152 5.10 6.60 4.98
N ALA A 153 4.65 6.21 3.79
CA ALA A 153 3.30 6.44 3.31
C ALA A 153 2.40 5.28 3.77
N SER A 154 1.46 5.56 4.66
CA SER A 154 0.41 4.63 5.06
C SER A 154 -0.83 5.41 5.45
N ARG A 155 -2.00 4.75 5.45
CA ARG A 155 -3.13 5.20 6.26
C ARG A 155 -3.01 4.60 7.67
N LYS A 156 -4.16 4.41 8.35
CA LYS A 156 -4.22 3.78 9.66
C LYS A 156 -3.74 2.33 9.57
N ILE A 157 -2.55 2.08 10.09
CA ILE A 157 -1.93 0.75 10.15
C ILE A 157 -2.72 -0.10 11.15
N TYR A 158 -3.00 -1.34 10.78
CA TYR A 158 -3.65 -2.31 11.64
C TYR A 158 -2.75 -2.62 12.85
N ASN A 159 -3.33 -2.54 14.06
CA ASN A 159 -2.61 -2.77 15.30
C ASN A 159 -1.30 -1.97 15.40
N PHE A 160 -1.37 -0.66 15.15
CA PHE A 160 -0.20 0.23 15.06
C PHE A 160 0.75 0.09 16.26
N GLU A 161 0.22 0.13 17.48
CA GLU A 161 1.02 0.10 18.72
C GLU A 161 1.90 -1.13 18.83
N LYS A 162 1.45 -2.30 18.35
CA LYS A 162 2.24 -3.54 18.36
C LYS A 162 3.08 -3.71 17.10
N SER A 163 2.48 -3.44 15.93
CA SER A 163 3.08 -3.79 14.64
C SER A 163 4.23 -2.87 14.24
N MET A 164 4.21 -1.60 14.64
CA MET A 164 5.20 -0.60 14.22
C MET A 164 6.48 -0.58 15.05
N ILE A 165 6.45 -1.10 16.28
CA ILE A 165 7.62 -1.17 17.19
C ILE A 165 8.89 -1.65 16.47
N PRO A 166 8.92 -2.84 15.82
CA PRO A 166 10.14 -3.34 15.20
C PRO A 166 10.66 -2.44 14.08
N LEU A 167 9.75 -1.81 13.31
CA LEU A 167 10.14 -0.94 12.20
C LEU A 167 10.77 0.36 12.71
N LEU A 168 10.22 0.94 13.78
CA LEU A 168 10.75 2.15 14.40
C LEU A 168 12.08 1.91 15.11
N GLU A 169 12.25 0.75 15.75
CA GLU A 169 13.53 0.35 16.35
C GLU A 169 14.63 0.17 15.29
N MET A 170 14.28 -0.44 14.14
CA MET A 170 15.24 -0.62 13.04
C MET A 170 15.60 0.71 12.35
N PHE A 171 14.64 1.64 12.24
CA PHE A 171 14.76 2.89 11.50
C PHE A 171 14.21 4.09 12.31
N PRO A 172 14.99 4.64 13.24
CA PRO A 172 14.53 5.72 14.13
C PRO A 172 14.32 7.06 13.41
N LEU A 173 14.86 7.24 12.21
CA LEU A 173 14.69 8.43 11.38
C LEU A 173 13.44 8.38 10.49
N LEU A 174 12.53 7.43 10.74
CA LEU A 174 11.29 7.28 10.00
C LEU A 174 10.37 8.50 10.23
N GLN A 175 9.86 9.04 9.13
CA GLN A 175 8.93 10.17 9.09
C GLN A 175 7.62 9.76 8.42
N THR A 176 6.52 10.35 8.86
CA THR A 176 5.21 10.21 8.23
C THR A 176 4.69 11.59 7.80
N LYS A 177 3.55 11.63 7.10
CA LYS A 177 2.92 12.91 6.77
C LYS A 177 2.58 13.74 8.02
N GLU A 178 2.22 13.09 9.13
CA GLU A 178 1.89 13.73 10.40
C GLU A 178 3.10 14.31 11.12
N THR A 179 4.30 13.72 10.93
CA THR A 179 5.53 14.25 11.54
C THR A 179 6.14 15.41 10.72
N LEU A 180 5.83 15.46 9.42
CA LEU A 180 6.34 16.50 8.51
C LEU A 180 5.42 17.70 8.37
N ALA A 181 4.10 17.50 8.39
CA ALA A 181 3.12 18.58 8.22
C ALA A 181 2.36 18.87 9.50
N THR A 182 1.99 20.14 9.68
CA THR A 182 1.14 20.54 10.81
C THR A 182 -0.32 20.15 10.57
N ALA A 183 -1.11 20.09 11.64
CA ALA A 183 -2.54 19.81 11.54
C ALA A 183 -3.27 20.81 10.63
N ASP A 184 -2.83 22.07 10.61
CA ASP A 184 -3.40 23.13 9.77
C ASP A 184 -3.03 22.97 8.29
N GLU A 185 -1.79 22.56 8.00
CA GLU A 185 -1.37 22.24 6.63
C GLU A 185 -2.15 21.05 6.06
N LEU A 186 -2.54 20.11 6.91
CA LEU A 186 -3.29 18.90 6.54
C LEU A 186 -4.81 19.11 6.55
N ALA A 187 -5.32 20.10 7.28
CA ALA A 187 -6.76 20.31 7.49
C ALA A 187 -7.57 20.40 6.18
N PRO A 188 -7.13 21.16 5.15
CA PRO A 188 -7.88 21.28 3.89
C PRO A 188 -8.06 19.96 3.15
N PHE A 189 -7.25 18.96 3.47
CA PHE A 189 -7.16 17.70 2.74
C PHE A 189 -7.67 16.50 3.55
N LYS A 190 -8.24 16.71 4.75
CA LYS A 190 -8.78 15.63 5.59
C LYS A 190 -9.81 14.77 4.85
N HIS A 191 -10.64 15.38 4.00
CA HIS A 191 -11.64 14.69 3.17
C HIS A 191 -11.04 13.98 1.95
N LEU A 192 -9.79 14.31 1.60
CA LEU A 192 -9.00 13.74 0.51
C LEU A 192 -8.02 12.68 1.05
N GLN A 193 -8.31 12.03 2.18
CA GLN A 193 -7.46 11.02 2.85
C GLN A 193 -6.93 9.91 1.92
N VAL A 194 -7.59 9.68 0.78
CA VAL A 194 -7.19 8.75 -0.28
C VAL A 194 -5.92 9.19 -1.02
N PHE A 195 -5.63 10.50 -1.06
CA PHE A 195 -4.54 11.05 -1.86
C PHE A 195 -3.20 11.10 -1.13
N PHE A 196 -3.19 11.26 0.20
CA PHE A 196 -1.93 11.47 0.94
C PHE A 196 -0.92 10.33 0.87
N THR A 197 -1.37 9.08 0.74
CA THR A 197 -0.48 7.93 0.52
C THR A 197 0.12 7.91 -0.88
N THR A 198 -0.51 8.62 -1.83
CA THR A 198 -0.12 8.67 -3.25
C THR A 198 0.76 9.88 -3.57
N ILE A 199 0.78 10.93 -2.73
CA ILE A 199 1.47 12.20 -3.02
C ILE A 199 2.99 12.04 -3.16
N ILE A 200 3.63 11.10 -2.45
CA ILE A 200 5.10 10.94 -2.52
C ILE A 200 5.53 9.86 -3.53
N PHE A 201 4.61 9.01 -4.01
CA PHE A 201 4.94 7.89 -4.90
C PHE A 201 4.81 8.19 -6.40
N CYS A 202 4.48 9.44 -6.76
CA CYS A 202 4.34 9.89 -8.15
C CYS A 202 5.37 10.97 -8.58
N CYS A 203 6.37 11.29 -7.75
CA CYS A 203 7.50 12.15 -8.13
C CYS A 203 8.80 11.36 -8.23
#